data_AF-A0A1M4MXL4-F1
#
_entry.id   AF-A0A1M4MXL4-F1
#
_cell.length_a   1.000
_cell.length_b   1.000
_cell.length_c   1.000
_cell.angle_alpha   90.00
_cell.angle_beta   90.00
_cell.angle_gamma   90.00
#
_symmetry.space_group_name_H-M   'P 1'
#
loop_
_entity.id
_entity.type
_entity.pdbx_description
1 polymer ?
#
loop_
_entity_poly.entity_id
_entity_poly.type
_entity_poly.pdbx_seq_one_letter_code
_entity_poly.pdbx_strand_id
1 'polypeptide(L)'
;MSDDFIPLSVQEFSADALATDLRRDADSLNFPLLGLFGEVGSLLSEVKKKQRDPISYRAYAAAVTEELGDVLWYFNLVAARAEISFADIVTNLASDSENWLSATGEPLTFEALQPSVLTAGQSPSPAFEATLIELAAATGLLMADQSNNELQRDRRRLGPRLVAILEILIRAANEAGVTLEAAAIKNRAKTTDRWPIQKAYPPFFDADLPPEEQLPRNLKINIFEREVGGKRYVFQTCNGLNIGDRLTDNAMTPDDYRFHDVFHYAYVAILGWSPVTRSLFRLKRKSRPKIDEAQDGARAALIEEGIATWIFGQAMEMDFFQDLKAGELPFDLLKQVRQFVRGYEAENCPTWLWEEAILQGYAAFRYLREHRRGTVILDAVERRLNIEPLT
;
A
#
# COMPACT_ATOMS: atom_id res chain seq x y z
N MET A 1 18.03 -18.79 -18.80
CA MET A 1 17.95 -19.39 -17.45
C MET A 1 16.56 -19.98 -17.39
N SER A 2 16.42 -21.26 -17.05
CA SER A 2 15.09 -21.85 -16.90
C SER A 2 14.36 -21.04 -15.81
N ASP A 3 13.20 -20.48 -16.16
CA ASP A 3 12.24 -19.96 -15.18
C ASP A 3 11.62 -21.17 -14.47
N ASP A 4 12.43 -21.91 -13.72
CA ASP A 4 11.95 -23.00 -12.90
C ASP A 4 11.18 -22.38 -11.73
N PHE A 5 9.92 -22.76 -11.61
CA PHE A 5 9.07 -22.35 -10.49
C PHE A 5 9.69 -22.86 -9.19
N ILE A 6 10.02 -21.93 -8.29
CA ILE A 6 10.51 -22.24 -6.94
C ILE A 6 9.33 -22.01 -5.99
N PRO A 7 8.79 -23.07 -5.36
CA PRO A 7 7.70 -22.93 -4.40
C PRO A 7 8.11 -22.06 -3.22
N LEU A 8 7.19 -21.23 -2.73
CA LEU A 8 7.46 -20.36 -1.59
C LEU A 8 7.46 -21.18 -0.30
N SER A 9 8.54 -21.09 0.48
CA SER A 9 8.59 -21.69 1.81
C SER A 9 7.86 -20.83 2.86
N VAL A 10 7.28 -21.47 3.88
CA VAL A 10 6.67 -20.78 5.02
C VAL A 10 7.71 -20.01 5.83
N GLN A 11 8.97 -20.48 5.83
CA GLN A 11 10.09 -19.78 6.45
C GLN A 11 10.41 -18.46 5.74
N GLU A 12 10.53 -18.47 4.41
CA GLU A 12 10.76 -17.25 3.63
C GLU A 12 9.61 -16.25 3.78
N PHE A 13 8.36 -16.73 3.70
CA PHE A 13 7.20 -15.87 3.95
C PHE A 13 7.22 -15.28 5.36
N SER A 14 7.55 -16.08 6.37
CA SER A 14 7.63 -15.61 7.77
C SER A 14 8.68 -14.51 7.93
N ALA A 15 9.87 -14.69 7.35
CA ALA A 15 10.94 -13.70 7.39
C ALA A 15 10.53 -12.37 6.73
N ASP A 16 9.91 -12.43 5.54
CA ASP A 16 9.46 -11.23 4.82
C ASP A 16 8.28 -10.54 5.52
N ALA A 17 7.34 -11.32 6.08
CA ALA A 17 6.22 -10.80 6.86
C ALA A 17 6.71 -10.07 8.14
N LEU A 18 7.70 -10.63 8.84
CA LEU A 18 8.32 -9.99 9.99
C LEU A 18 9.08 -8.72 9.63
N ALA A 19 9.78 -8.72 8.49
CA ALA A 19 10.52 -7.54 8.02
C ALA A 19 9.60 -6.37 7.63
N THR A 20 8.30 -6.63 7.43
CA THR A 20 7.29 -5.63 7.08
C THR A 20 6.42 -5.18 8.27
N ASP A 21 6.61 -5.74 9.47
CA ASP A 21 5.96 -5.26 10.70
C ASP A 21 6.68 -4.00 11.24
N LEU A 22 6.09 -2.82 11.05
CA LEU A 22 6.67 -1.54 11.47
C LEU A 22 6.40 -1.16 12.94
N ARG A 23 5.71 -2.00 13.73
CA ARG A 23 5.22 -1.59 15.06
C ARG A 23 6.27 -1.83 16.18
N ARG A 24 6.29 -0.88 17.13
CA ARG A 24 7.27 -0.82 18.25
C ARG A 24 6.87 -1.59 19.51
N ASP A 25 5.61 -2.01 19.64
CA ASP A 25 5.17 -2.86 20.77
C ASP A 25 5.35 -4.33 20.38
N ALA A 26 6.61 -4.77 20.45
CA ALA A 26 7.06 -6.08 19.96
C ALA A 26 6.52 -7.25 20.78
N ASP A 27 6.18 -7.01 22.06
CA ASP A 27 5.89 -8.09 23.01
C ASP A 27 4.38 -8.35 23.19
N SER A 28 3.52 -7.44 22.73
CA SER A 28 2.08 -7.57 22.89
C SER A 28 1.43 -8.39 21.76
N LEU A 29 0.71 -9.45 22.12
CA LEU A 29 -0.13 -10.21 21.19
C LEU A 29 -1.42 -9.49 20.79
N ASN A 30 -1.81 -8.45 21.54
CA ASN A 30 -3.12 -7.82 21.35
C ASN A 30 -3.30 -7.24 19.95
N PHE A 31 -2.29 -6.53 19.43
CA PHE A 31 -2.39 -5.89 18.12
C PHE A 31 -2.46 -6.90 16.96
N PRO A 32 -1.57 -7.90 16.85
CA PRO A 32 -1.70 -8.93 15.82
C PRO A 32 -2.98 -9.76 15.93
N LEU A 33 -3.48 -10.00 17.14
CA LEU A 33 -4.76 -10.69 17.32
C LEU A 33 -5.96 -9.86 16.86
N LEU A 34 -5.96 -8.55 17.12
CA LEU A 34 -6.96 -7.63 16.57
C LEU A 34 -6.92 -7.63 15.04
N GLY A 35 -5.73 -7.63 14.45
CA GLY A 35 -5.53 -7.74 13.01
C GLY A 35 -6.05 -9.07 12.47
N LEU A 36 -5.58 -10.20 13.00
CA LEU A 36 -6.00 -11.55 12.60
C LEU A 36 -7.53 -11.69 12.62
N PHE A 37 -8.17 -11.27 13.72
CA PHE A 37 -9.62 -11.33 13.85
C PHE A 37 -10.33 -10.39 12.86
N GLY A 38 -9.77 -9.19 12.64
CA GLY A 38 -10.25 -8.23 11.65
C GLY A 38 -10.27 -8.82 10.24
N GLU A 39 -9.16 -9.42 9.80
CA GLU A 39 -9.04 -9.97 8.44
C GLU A 39 -9.89 -11.24 8.23
N VAL A 40 -10.09 -12.06 9.28
CA VAL A 40 -11.09 -13.13 9.22
C VAL A 40 -12.51 -12.55 9.05
N GLY A 41 -12.81 -11.42 9.69
CA GLY A 41 -14.05 -10.67 9.49
C GLY A 41 -14.18 -10.06 8.08
N SER A 42 -13.09 -9.60 7.48
CA SER A 42 -13.03 -9.15 6.08
C SER A 42 -13.34 -10.30 5.12
N LEU A 43 -12.75 -11.47 5.34
CA LEU A 43 -13.02 -12.69 4.56
C LEU A 43 -14.50 -13.12 4.63
N LEU A 44 -15.10 -13.10 5.82
CA LEU A 44 -16.56 -13.31 5.99
C LEU A 44 -17.39 -12.25 5.24
N SER A 45 -16.92 -11.01 5.23
CA SER A 45 -17.59 -9.91 4.53
C SER A 45 -17.59 -10.11 3.01
N GLU A 46 -16.51 -10.66 2.43
CA GLU A 46 -16.45 -11.00 1.01
C GLU A 46 -17.45 -12.09 0.62
N VAL A 47 -17.61 -13.13 1.45
CA VAL A 47 -18.64 -14.15 1.24
C VAL A 47 -20.04 -13.54 1.25
N LYS A 48 -20.35 -12.70 2.25
CA LYS A 48 -21.64 -11.99 2.34
C LYS A 48 -21.90 -11.10 1.13
N LYS A 49 -20.90 -10.34 0.67
CA LYS A 49 -21.01 -9.48 -0.52
C LYS A 49 -21.33 -10.30 -1.76
N LYS A 50 -20.64 -11.43 -1.96
CA LYS A 50 -20.84 -12.30 -3.13
C LYS A 50 -22.22 -12.98 -3.15
N GLN A 51 -22.76 -13.34 -1.98
CA GLN A 51 -24.13 -13.84 -1.86
C GLN A 51 -25.18 -12.77 -2.23
N ARG A 52 -24.90 -11.50 -1.94
CA ARG A 52 -25.80 -10.37 -2.24
C ARG A 52 -25.71 -9.88 -3.69
N ASP A 53 -24.50 -9.79 -4.23
CA ASP A 53 -24.20 -9.13 -5.51
C ASP A 53 -23.46 -10.08 -6.48
N PRO A 54 -24.14 -10.73 -7.45
CA PRO A 54 -23.56 -11.81 -8.25
C PRO A 54 -22.53 -11.39 -9.33
N ILE A 55 -22.18 -10.10 -9.43
CA ILE A 55 -21.78 -9.47 -10.71
C ILE A 55 -20.35 -9.77 -11.22
N SER A 56 -19.42 -10.38 -10.48
CA SER A 56 -18.17 -10.88 -11.11
C SER A 56 -17.47 -11.98 -10.34
N TYR A 57 -17.05 -13.04 -11.04
CA TYR A 57 -16.28 -14.18 -10.49
C TYR A 57 -14.81 -13.83 -10.26
N ARG A 58 -14.15 -13.20 -11.26
CA ARG A 58 -12.70 -12.88 -11.15
C ARG A 58 -12.40 -11.93 -10.00
N ALA A 59 -13.34 -11.03 -9.70
CA ALA A 59 -13.21 -10.12 -8.56
C ALA A 59 -13.28 -10.88 -7.22
N TYR A 60 -14.11 -11.94 -7.13
CA TYR A 60 -14.29 -12.71 -5.90
C TYR A 60 -13.06 -13.53 -5.54
N ALA A 61 -12.53 -14.34 -6.47
CA ALA A 61 -11.33 -15.13 -6.19
C ALA A 61 -10.14 -14.24 -5.84
N ALA A 62 -9.97 -13.11 -6.55
CA ALA A 62 -8.91 -12.15 -6.27
C ALA A 62 -9.05 -11.48 -4.89
N ALA A 63 -10.28 -11.21 -4.44
CA ALA A 63 -10.58 -10.67 -3.11
C ALA A 63 -10.29 -11.73 -2.03
N VAL A 64 -10.80 -12.95 -2.16
CA VAL A 64 -10.55 -14.04 -1.20
C VAL A 64 -9.05 -14.33 -1.07
N THR A 65 -8.30 -14.37 -2.18
CA THR A 65 -6.84 -14.52 -2.14
C THR A 65 -6.15 -13.36 -1.42
N GLU A 66 -6.68 -12.14 -1.51
CA GLU A 66 -6.16 -10.99 -0.76
C GLU A 66 -6.36 -11.14 0.74
N GLU A 67 -7.60 -11.41 1.15
CA GLU A 67 -7.97 -11.53 2.57
C GLU A 67 -7.26 -12.73 3.23
N LEU A 68 -7.15 -13.87 2.55
CA LEU A 68 -6.37 -15.01 3.04
C LEU A 68 -4.89 -14.67 3.24
N GLY A 69 -4.34 -13.84 2.37
CA GLY A 69 -2.95 -13.38 2.49
C GLY A 69 -2.75 -12.51 3.73
N ASP A 70 -3.73 -11.67 4.05
CA ASP A 70 -3.70 -10.81 5.24
C ASP A 70 -3.92 -11.61 6.53
N VAL A 71 -4.82 -12.60 6.49
CA VAL A 71 -4.96 -13.60 7.56
C VAL A 71 -3.64 -14.32 7.81
N LEU A 72 -2.94 -14.80 6.76
CA LEU A 72 -1.64 -15.44 6.88
C LEU A 72 -0.58 -14.51 7.48
N TRP A 73 -0.57 -13.24 7.07
CA TRP A 73 0.39 -12.26 7.58
C TRP A 73 0.21 -12.03 9.09
N TYR A 74 -1.02 -11.73 9.54
CA TYR A 74 -1.29 -11.57 10.98
C TYR A 74 -1.15 -12.87 11.75
N PHE A 75 -1.54 -14.00 11.19
CA PHE A 75 -1.31 -15.32 11.79
C PHE A 75 0.18 -15.55 12.09
N ASN A 76 1.05 -15.25 11.12
CA ASN A 76 2.49 -15.32 11.29
C ASN A 76 2.99 -14.36 12.38
N LEU A 77 2.46 -13.12 12.43
CA LEU A 77 2.83 -12.18 13.49
C LEU A 77 2.41 -12.67 14.89
N VAL A 78 1.21 -13.24 15.03
CA VAL A 78 0.75 -13.83 16.29
C VAL A 78 1.68 -14.96 16.73
N ALA A 79 2.02 -15.87 15.80
CA ALA A 79 2.94 -16.97 16.07
C ALA A 79 4.32 -16.47 16.49
N ALA A 80 4.90 -15.55 15.71
CA ALA A 80 6.24 -15.04 15.95
C ALA A 80 6.37 -14.26 17.28
N ARG A 81 5.37 -13.43 17.63
CA ARG A 81 5.35 -12.73 18.93
C ARG A 81 5.17 -13.67 20.13
N ALA A 82 4.72 -14.89 19.87
CA ALA A 82 4.66 -15.93 20.88
C ALA A 82 5.88 -16.87 20.86
N GLU A 83 6.91 -16.55 20.08
CA GLU A 83 8.12 -17.37 19.92
C GLU A 83 7.83 -18.76 19.34
N ILE A 84 6.75 -18.90 18.55
CA ILE A 84 6.39 -20.12 17.84
C ILE A 84 6.66 -19.88 16.36
N SER A 85 7.56 -20.66 15.75
CA SER A 85 7.84 -20.49 14.32
C SER A 85 6.69 -21.04 13.47
N PHE A 86 6.44 -20.43 12.31
CA PHE A 86 5.44 -20.94 11.37
C PHE A 86 5.79 -22.37 10.91
N ALA A 87 7.08 -22.68 10.76
CA ALA A 87 7.54 -24.03 10.43
C ALA A 87 7.20 -25.07 11.52
N ASP A 88 7.27 -24.70 12.81
CA ASP A 88 6.84 -25.59 13.89
C ASP A 88 5.35 -25.86 13.81
N ILE A 89 4.52 -24.83 13.53
CA ILE A 89 3.08 -25.02 13.38
C ILE A 89 2.77 -26.00 12.24
N VAL A 90 3.42 -25.83 11.09
CA VAL A 90 3.25 -26.75 9.95
C VAL A 90 3.69 -28.17 10.30
N THR A 91 4.81 -28.32 11.00
CA THR A 91 5.34 -29.63 11.43
C THR A 91 4.35 -30.37 12.33
N ASN A 92 3.55 -29.64 13.10
CA ASN A 92 2.59 -30.21 14.05
C ASN A 92 1.17 -30.39 13.48
N LEU A 93 0.90 -30.09 12.20
CA LEU A 93 -0.43 -30.26 11.56
C LEU A 93 -0.98 -31.69 11.62
N ALA A 94 -0.11 -32.71 11.72
CA ALA A 94 -0.51 -34.12 11.78
C ALA A 94 -0.18 -34.79 13.12
N SER A 95 0.21 -34.02 14.14
CA SER A 95 0.67 -34.54 15.42
C SER A 95 -0.45 -34.53 16.46
N ASP A 96 -0.62 -35.63 17.20
CA ASP A 96 -1.46 -35.63 18.39
C ASP A 96 -0.81 -34.70 19.43
N SER A 97 -1.59 -33.76 19.96
CA SER A 97 -1.18 -32.58 20.75
C SER A 97 -0.31 -32.81 22.00
N GLU A 98 0.07 -34.07 22.30
CA GLU A 98 0.84 -34.43 23.49
C GLU A 98 2.35 -34.15 23.35
N ASN A 99 2.90 -34.06 22.12
CA ASN A 99 4.33 -33.76 21.90
C ASN A 99 4.52 -32.67 20.83
N TRP A 100 4.88 -31.45 21.25
CA TRP A 100 5.24 -30.37 20.33
C TRP A 100 6.61 -30.64 19.69
N LEU A 101 6.64 -30.69 18.35
CA LEU A 101 7.84 -30.93 17.57
C LEU A 101 8.43 -29.62 17.03
N SER A 102 9.76 -29.51 17.03
CA SER A 102 10.47 -28.45 16.31
C SER A 102 10.73 -28.84 14.86
N ALA A 103 10.62 -27.89 13.95
CA ALA A 103 10.93 -28.09 12.54
C ALA A 103 12.40 -28.47 12.33
N THR A 104 12.67 -29.36 11.36
CA THR A 104 14.01 -29.92 11.09
C THR A 104 14.95 -28.97 10.33
N GLY A 105 14.52 -27.73 10.06
CA GLY A 105 15.26 -26.74 9.27
C GLY A 105 15.11 -26.89 7.75
N GLU A 106 14.55 -28.01 7.28
CA GLU A 106 14.20 -28.19 5.86
C GLU A 106 13.07 -27.23 5.45
N PRO A 107 13.12 -26.65 4.23
CA PRO A 107 12.06 -25.77 3.74
C PRO A 107 10.71 -26.49 3.67
N LEU A 108 9.69 -25.90 4.29
CA LEU A 108 8.31 -26.39 4.20
C LEU A 108 7.55 -25.43 3.27
N THR A 109 7.01 -25.94 2.16
CA THR A 109 6.42 -25.09 1.12
C THR A 109 4.91 -24.94 1.29
N PHE A 110 4.37 -23.78 0.90
CA PHE A 110 2.91 -23.60 0.87
C PHE A 110 2.23 -24.57 -0.09
N GLU A 111 2.88 -24.89 -1.21
CA GLU A 111 2.43 -25.90 -2.17
C GLU A 111 2.14 -27.25 -1.48
N ALA A 112 3.02 -27.69 -0.58
CA ALA A 112 2.87 -28.97 0.12
C ALA A 112 1.73 -29.00 1.15
N LEU A 113 1.15 -27.85 1.51
CA LEU A 113 0.05 -27.76 2.47
C LEU A 113 -1.32 -28.07 1.85
N GLN A 114 -1.40 -28.13 0.51
CA GLN A 114 -2.66 -28.27 -0.21
C GLN A 114 -2.58 -29.36 -1.30
N PRO A 115 -3.73 -29.89 -1.76
CA PRO A 115 -3.74 -30.82 -2.89
C PRO A 115 -3.17 -30.20 -4.17
N SER A 116 -2.49 -31.00 -4.99
CA SER A 116 -1.88 -30.54 -6.25
C SER A 116 -2.86 -30.01 -7.30
N VAL A 117 -4.16 -30.34 -7.17
CA VAL A 117 -5.22 -29.87 -8.05
C VAL A 117 -6.37 -29.36 -7.21
N LEU A 118 -6.63 -28.04 -7.27
CA LEU A 118 -7.79 -27.41 -6.66
C LEU A 118 -8.92 -27.24 -7.69
N THR A 119 -10.15 -27.44 -7.24
CA THR A 119 -11.34 -27.16 -8.06
C THR A 119 -11.77 -25.72 -7.81
N ALA A 120 -11.75 -24.89 -8.85
CA ALA A 120 -12.18 -23.51 -8.74
C ALA A 120 -13.70 -23.40 -8.52
N GLY A 121 -14.11 -22.94 -7.33
CA GLY A 121 -15.51 -22.69 -7.00
C GLY A 121 -16.02 -21.37 -7.58
N GLN A 122 -17.15 -21.37 -8.29
CA GLN A 122 -17.69 -20.17 -8.94
C GLN A 122 -18.39 -19.19 -7.98
N SER A 123 -18.81 -19.70 -6.82
CA SER A 123 -19.51 -18.99 -5.75
C SER A 123 -19.12 -19.60 -4.40
N PRO A 124 -19.27 -18.87 -3.28
CA PRO A 124 -19.09 -19.44 -1.95
C PRO A 124 -19.99 -20.66 -1.79
N SER A 125 -19.41 -21.81 -1.46
CA SER A 125 -20.19 -23.00 -1.13
C SER A 125 -20.70 -22.90 0.32
N PRO A 126 -21.80 -23.57 0.68
CA PRO A 126 -22.23 -23.66 2.08
C PRO A 126 -21.16 -24.27 3.00
N ALA A 127 -20.32 -25.18 2.46
CA ALA A 127 -19.18 -25.73 3.19
C ALA A 127 -18.13 -24.65 3.48
N PHE A 128 -17.76 -23.86 2.47
CA PHE A 128 -16.83 -22.73 2.63
C PHE A 128 -17.34 -21.73 3.68
N GLU A 129 -18.62 -21.38 3.62
CA GLU A 129 -19.24 -20.50 4.63
C GLU A 129 -19.12 -21.08 6.04
N ALA A 130 -19.46 -22.37 6.23
CA ALA A 130 -19.34 -23.04 7.52
C ALA A 130 -17.89 -23.05 8.04
N THR A 131 -16.92 -23.31 7.16
CA THR A 131 -15.49 -23.29 7.49
C THR A 131 -15.02 -21.90 7.91
N LEU A 132 -15.52 -20.82 7.27
CA LEU A 132 -15.20 -19.46 7.71
C LEU A 132 -15.82 -19.10 9.06
N ILE A 133 -17.02 -19.59 9.36
CA ILE A 133 -17.65 -19.44 10.68
C ILE A 133 -16.79 -20.17 11.75
N GLU A 134 -16.30 -21.36 11.44
CA GLU A 134 -15.38 -22.12 12.30
C GLU A 134 -14.07 -21.33 12.52
N LEU A 135 -13.49 -20.76 11.46
CA LEU A 135 -12.28 -19.94 11.54
C LEU A 135 -12.48 -18.72 12.44
N ALA A 136 -13.61 -18.03 12.30
CA ALA A 136 -13.97 -16.89 13.14
C ALA A 136 -14.18 -17.30 14.61
N ALA A 137 -14.79 -18.46 14.86
CA ALA A 137 -14.94 -18.99 16.21
C ALA A 137 -13.59 -19.35 16.83
N ALA A 138 -12.70 -20.00 16.09
CA ALA A 138 -11.37 -20.39 16.57
C ALA A 138 -10.49 -19.17 16.89
N THR A 139 -10.49 -18.16 16.01
CA THR A 139 -9.77 -16.90 16.25
C THR A 139 -10.39 -16.06 17.36
N GLY A 140 -11.73 -16.04 17.49
CA GLY A 140 -12.42 -15.41 18.62
C GLY A 140 -12.12 -16.07 19.96
N LEU A 141 -12.02 -17.40 20.01
CA LEU A 141 -11.56 -18.13 21.19
C LEU A 141 -10.13 -17.76 21.57
N LEU A 142 -9.24 -17.63 20.58
CA LEU A 142 -7.86 -17.20 20.82
C LEU A 142 -7.80 -15.78 21.42
N MET A 143 -8.64 -14.86 20.94
CA MET A 143 -8.77 -13.52 21.55
C MET A 143 -9.31 -13.58 22.99
N ALA A 144 -10.29 -14.46 23.26
CA ALA A 144 -10.82 -14.63 24.61
C ALA A 144 -9.77 -15.17 25.57
N ASP A 145 -9.00 -16.18 25.16
CA ASP A 145 -7.88 -16.75 25.92
C ASP A 145 -6.82 -15.66 26.22
N GLN A 146 -6.53 -14.77 25.25
CA GLN A 146 -5.63 -13.63 25.47
C GLN A 146 -6.20 -12.62 26.47
N SER A 147 -7.46 -12.20 26.31
CA SER A 147 -8.12 -11.21 27.18
C SER A 147 -8.20 -11.67 28.63
N ASN A 148 -8.41 -12.97 28.84
CA ASN A 148 -8.47 -13.59 30.17
C ASN A 148 -7.08 -13.92 30.75
N ASN A 149 -5.99 -13.54 30.07
CA ASN A 149 -4.59 -13.88 30.39
C ASN A 149 -4.34 -15.41 30.47
N GLU A 150 -5.15 -16.24 29.80
CA GLU A 150 -4.97 -17.69 29.79
C GLU A 150 -3.72 -18.10 29.03
N LEU A 151 -3.40 -17.40 27.93
CA LEU A 151 -2.18 -17.64 27.15
C LEU A 151 -0.91 -17.27 27.93
N GLN A 152 -1.00 -16.30 28.85
CA GLN A 152 0.11 -15.99 29.76
C GLN A 152 0.28 -17.06 30.83
N ARG A 153 -0.83 -17.62 31.34
CA ARG A 153 -0.83 -18.67 32.38
C ARG A 153 -0.31 -20.01 31.85
N ASP A 154 -0.64 -20.36 30.61
CA ASP A 154 -0.14 -21.57 29.98
C ASP A 154 0.10 -21.36 28.48
N ARG A 155 1.32 -20.90 28.15
CA ARG A 155 1.74 -20.67 26.76
C ARG A 155 1.66 -21.92 25.88
N ARG A 156 1.70 -23.12 26.46
CA ARG A 156 1.60 -24.40 25.73
C ARG A 156 0.27 -24.56 25.00
N ARG A 157 -0.78 -23.86 25.44
CA ARG A 157 -2.09 -23.88 24.78
C ARG A 157 -2.07 -23.20 23.41
N LEU A 158 -1.12 -22.28 23.16
CA LEU A 158 -1.14 -21.47 21.96
C LEU A 158 -0.76 -22.24 20.70
N GLY A 159 0.28 -23.09 20.77
CA GLY A 159 0.70 -23.92 19.63
C GLY A 159 -0.45 -24.73 19.03
N PRO A 160 -1.16 -25.56 19.82
CA PRO A 160 -2.33 -26.30 19.35
C PRO A 160 -3.46 -25.43 18.79
N ARG A 161 -3.69 -24.24 19.35
CA ARG A 161 -4.69 -23.27 18.81
C ARG A 161 -4.28 -22.77 17.42
N LEU A 162 -3.01 -22.44 17.24
CA LEU A 162 -2.48 -21.98 15.96
C LEU A 162 -2.49 -23.10 14.90
N VAL A 163 -2.19 -24.34 15.29
CA VAL A 163 -2.34 -25.52 14.43
C VAL A 163 -3.78 -25.66 13.95
N ALA A 164 -4.75 -25.64 14.88
CA ALA A 164 -6.17 -25.74 14.52
C ALA A 164 -6.63 -24.59 13.59
N ILE A 165 -6.18 -23.37 13.84
CA ILE A 165 -6.47 -22.22 12.96
C ILE A 165 -5.89 -22.44 11.56
N LEU A 166 -4.65 -22.93 11.45
CA LEU A 166 -4.01 -23.21 10.16
C LEU A 166 -4.72 -24.34 9.41
N GLU A 167 -5.16 -25.41 10.09
CA GLU A 167 -5.95 -26.47 9.48
C GLU A 167 -7.26 -25.94 8.87
N ILE A 168 -7.99 -25.12 9.64
CA ILE A 168 -9.22 -24.49 9.16
C ILE A 168 -8.91 -23.57 7.97
N LEU A 169 -7.80 -22.83 8.01
CA LEU A 169 -7.39 -21.94 6.93
C LEU A 169 -7.04 -22.70 5.64
N ILE A 170 -6.34 -23.84 5.75
CA ILE A 170 -6.04 -24.74 4.63
C ILE A 170 -7.35 -25.27 4.01
N ARG A 171 -8.30 -25.73 4.85
CA ARG A 171 -9.62 -26.18 4.39
C ARG A 171 -10.37 -25.05 3.66
N ALA A 172 -10.41 -23.86 4.25
CA ALA A 172 -11.07 -22.69 3.68
C ALA A 172 -10.49 -22.34 2.30
N ALA A 173 -9.16 -22.29 2.17
CA ALA A 173 -8.50 -22.02 0.90
C ALA A 173 -8.82 -23.08 -0.16
N ASN A 174 -8.79 -24.37 0.21
CA ASN A 174 -9.16 -25.48 -0.67
C ASN A 174 -10.61 -25.37 -1.16
N GLU A 175 -11.56 -25.08 -0.27
CA GLU A 175 -12.98 -24.95 -0.59
C GLU A 175 -13.30 -23.72 -1.43
N ALA A 176 -12.52 -22.64 -1.28
CA ALA A 176 -12.57 -21.46 -2.13
C ALA A 176 -11.90 -21.65 -3.51
N GLY A 177 -11.15 -22.75 -3.70
CA GLY A 177 -10.41 -23.02 -4.93
C GLY A 177 -9.23 -22.07 -5.14
N VAL A 178 -8.61 -21.60 -4.06
CA VAL A 178 -7.45 -20.71 -4.07
C VAL A 178 -6.29 -21.33 -3.29
N THR A 179 -5.06 -21.08 -3.71
CA THR A 179 -3.89 -21.56 -2.97
C THR A 179 -3.45 -20.55 -1.91
N LEU A 180 -3.05 -21.04 -0.74
CA LEU A 180 -2.36 -20.26 0.28
C LEU A 180 -1.03 -19.73 -0.26
N GLU A 181 -0.39 -20.43 -1.19
CA GLU A 181 0.81 -19.92 -1.87
C GLU A 181 0.51 -18.65 -2.67
N ALA A 182 -0.57 -18.61 -3.46
CA ALA A 182 -0.95 -17.41 -4.20
C ALA A 182 -1.32 -16.26 -3.24
N ALA A 183 -1.98 -16.58 -2.13
CA ALA A 183 -2.31 -15.62 -1.08
C ALA A 183 -1.03 -15.04 -0.41
N ALA A 184 -0.07 -15.91 -0.07
CA ALA A 184 1.21 -15.55 0.52
C ALA A 184 2.07 -14.71 -0.45
N ILE A 185 2.18 -15.10 -1.72
CA ILE A 185 2.90 -14.34 -2.75
C ILE A 185 2.26 -12.96 -2.95
N LYS A 186 0.92 -12.89 -3.04
CA LYS A 186 0.20 -11.62 -3.20
C LYS A 186 0.39 -10.72 -1.97
N ASN A 187 0.31 -11.26 -0.75
CA ASN A 187 0.55 -10.49 0.46
C ASN A 187 2.01 -10.02 0.56
N ARG A 188 2.99 -10.88 0.25
CA ARG A 188 4.41 -10.51 0.19
C ARG A 188 4.65 -9.34 -0.77
N ALA A 189 4.08 -9.40 -1.98
CA ALA A 189 4.18 -8.31 -2.95
C ALA A 189 3.52 -7.03 -2.42
N LYS A 190 2.36 -7.14 -1.76
CA LYS A 190 1.61 -6.00 -1.20
C LYS A 190 2.36 -5.32 -0.06
N THR A 191 2.88 -6.09 0.88
CA THR A 191 3.56 -5.58 2.08
C THR A 191 4.93 -5.01 1.73
N THR A 192 5.67 -5.62 0.80
CA THR A 192 6.95 -5.07 0.33
C THR A 192 6.77 -3.83 -0.56
N ASP A 193 5.67 -3.73 -1.31
CA ASP A 193 5.31 -2.51 -2.05
C ASP A 193 4.96 -1.33 -1.11
N ARG A 194 4.41 -1.63 0.08
CA ARG A 194 4.05 -0.62 1.08
C ARG A 194 5.19 -0.28 2.03
N TRP A 195 5.94 -1.28 2.46
CA TRP A 195 7.00 -1.24 3.46
C TRP A 195 8.20 -2.04 2.93
N PRO A 196 8.99 -1.47 2.02
CA PRO A 196 10.09 -2.19 1.39
C PRO A 196 11.21 -2.49 2.39
N ILE A 197 11.70 -3.73 2.39
CA ILE A 197 12.90 -4.14 3.13
C ILE A 197 14.12 -3.34 2.62
N GLN A 198 14.20 -3.18 1.30
CA GLN A 198 15.18 -2.33 0.63
C GLN A 198 14.46 -1.45 -0.40
N LYS A 199 14.62 -0.13 -0.27
CA LYS A 199 14.10 0.83 -1.26
C LYS A 199 14.91 0.74 -2.54
N ALA A 200 14.23 0.39 -3.64
CA ALA A 200 14.78 0.44 -4.98
C ALA A 200 13.95 1.45 -5.79
N TYR A 201 14.55 2.61 -6.09
CA TYR A 201 13.87 3.63 -6.89
C TYR A 201 13.76 3.16 -8.35
N PRO A 202 12.55 3.19 -8.95
CA PRO A 202 12.39 2.84 -10.36
C PRO A 202 13.11 3.87 -11.25
N PRO A 203 13.49 3.50 -12.49
CA PRO A 203 14.02 4.46 -13.46
C PRO A 203 12.97 5.53 -13.80
N PHE A 204 13.42 6.68 -14.30
CA PHE A 204 12.50 7.68 -14.85
C PHE A 204 11.85 7.20 -16.15
N PHE A 205 10.57 7.49 -16.32
CA PHE A 205 9.77 7.09 -17.48
C PHE A 205 10.23 7.70 -18.82
N ASP A 206 11.10 8.72 -18.76
CA ASP A 206 11.62 9.48 -19.89
C ASP A 206 13.16 9.49 -19.93
N ALA A 207 13.83 8.61 -19.19
CA ALA A 207 15.29 8.58 -19.12
C ALA A 207 15.96 8.41 -20.49
N ASP A 208 15.27 7.75 -21.43
CA ASP A 208 15.76 7.43 -22.77
C ASP A 208 15.32 8.43 -23.86
N LEU A 209 14.66 9.53 -23.48
CA LEU A 209 14.13 10.54 -24.40
C LEU A 209 15.08 11.73 -24.60
N PRO A 210 14.89 12.53 -25.67
CA PRO A 210 15.62 13.78 -25.85
C PRO A 210 15.44 14.74 -24.66
N PRO A 211 16.45 15.55 -24.28
CA PRO A 211 16.40 16.45 -23.13
C PRO A 211 15.16 17.37 -23.09
N GLU A 212 14.70 17.82 -24.25
CA GLU A 212 13.51 18.67 -24.42
C GLU A 212 12.16 17.96 -24.17
N GLU A 213 12.17 16.64 -24.00
CA GLU A 213 11.00 15.82 -23.64
C GLU A 213 11.15 15.16 -22.26
N GLN A 214 12.27 15.40 -21.57
CA GLN A 214 12.47 14.93 -20.21
C GLN A 214 11.90 15.94 -19.20
N LEU A 215 11.22 15.44 -18.17
CA LEU A 215 10.92 16.22 -16.98
C LEU A 215 12.22 16.72 -16.34
N PRO A 216 12.23 17.94 -15.78
CA PRO A 216 13.43 18.54 -15.24
C PRO A 216 13.96 17.72 -14.05
N ARG A 217 15.26 17.40 -14.08
CA ARG A 217 15.91 16.71 -12.96
C ARG A 217 16.25 17.63 -11.80
N ASN A 218 16.40 18.92 -12.10
CA ASN A 218 16.63 19.97 -11.12
C ASN A 218 15.81 21.19 -11.52
N LEU A 219 15.07 21.77 -10.58
CA LEU A 219 14.22 22.93 -10.84
C LEU A 219 14.08 23.80 -9.59
N LYS A 220 14.09 25.12 -9.77
CA LYS A 220 13.79 26.08 -8.71
C LYS A 220 12.58 26.92 -9.09
N ILE A 221 11.59 26.95 -8.22
CA ILE A 221 10.34 27.69 -8.44
C ILE A 221 10.10 28.59 -7.24
N ASN A 222 10.04 29.89 -7.49
CA ASN A 222 9.62 30.85 -6.48
C ASN A 222 8.11 30.94 -6.49
N ILE A 223 7.48 30.70 -5.36
CA ILE A 223 6.03 30.79 -5.15
C ILE A 223 5.78 31.93 -4.15
N PHE A 224 4.85 32.83 -4.44
CA PHE A 224 4.52 33.94 -3.55
C PHE A 224 3.11 34.47 -3.76
N GLU A 225 2.48 34.91 -2.67
CA GLU A 225 1.17 35.57 -2.70
C GLU A 225 1.32 37.07 -3.02
N ARG A 226 0.43 37.61 -3.87
CA ARG A 226 0.31 39.04 -4.14
C ARG A 226 -1.16 39.44 -4.30
N GLU A 227 -1.49 40.62 -3.81
CA GLU A 227 -2.81 41.22 -4.02
C GLU A 227 -2.87 41.94 -5.37
N VAL A 228 -3.91 41.66 -6.16
CA VAL A 228 -4.20 42.32 -7.44
C VAL A 228 -5.66 42.71 -7.45
N GLY A 229 -5.94 44.02 -7.40
CA GLY A 229 -7.31 44.55 -7.43
C GLY A 229 -8.16 44.09 -6.24
N GLY A 230 -7.60 44.04 -5.03
CA GLY A 230 -8.31 43.61 -3.82
C GLY A 230 -8.47 42.11 -3.64
N LYS A 231 -7.99 41.29 -4.58
CA LYS A 231 -8.00 39.82 -4.48
C LYS A 231 -6.58 39.27 -4.40
N ARG A 232 -6.36 38.32 -3.50
CA ARG A 232 -5.08 37.62 -3.34
C ARG A 232 -4.94 36.51 -4.37
N TYR A 233 -3.75 36.42 -4.94
CA TYR A 233 -3.37 35.38 -5.89
C TYR A 233 -2.00 34.81 -5.53
N VAL A 234 -1.80 33.52 -5.78
CA VAL A 234 -0.48 32.92 -5.82
C VAL A 234 0.10 33.06 -7.23
N PHE A 235 1.35 33.49 -7.28
CA PHE A 235 2.18 33.57 -8.48
C PHE A 235 3.35 32.62 -8.35
N GLN A 236 3.83 32.15 -9.50
CA GLN A 236 4.98 31.26 -9.58
C GLN A 236 5.95 31.77 -10.64
N THR A 237 7.24 31.70 -10.34
CA THR A 237 8.28 32.04 -11.31
C THR A 237 9.37 30.97 -11.34
N CYS A 238 9.88 30.69 -12.53
CA CYS A 238 11.03 29.85 -12.76
C CYS A 238 12.03 30.64 -13.61
N ASN A 239 13.29 30.73 -13.16
CA ASN A 239 14.34 31.53 -13.79
C ASN A 239 13.90 32.99 -14.10
N GLY A 240 13.13 33.59 -13.19
CA GLY A 240 12.62 34.97 -13.33
C GLY A 240 11.42 35.14 -14.28
N LEU A 241 10.97 34.07 -14.94
CA LEU A 241 9.80 34.09 -15.81
C LEU A 241 8.57 33.58 -15.07
N ASN A 242 7.43 34.25 -15.23
CA ASN A 242 6.15 33.74 -14.72
C ASN A 242 5.81 32.42 -15.42
N ILE A 243 5.41 31.43 -14.64
CA ILE A 243 4.92 30.14 -15.13
C ILE A 243 3.52 29.89 -14.60
N GLY A 244 2.70 29.23 -15.43
CA GLY A 244 1.33 28.87 -15.08
C GLY A 244 0.38 30.08 -14.99
N ASP A 245 -0.86 29.79 -14.61
CA ASP A 245 -1.84 30.81 -14.31
C ASP A 245 -1.70 31.27 -12.85
N ARG A 246 -2.17 32.50 -12.57
CA ARG A 246 -2.29 32.98 -11.18
C ARG A 246 -3.42 32.21 -10.47
N LEU A 247 -3.16 31.72 -9.27
CA LEU A 247 -4.07 30.81 -8.57
C LEU A 247 -4.83 31.49 -7.45
N THR A 248 -6.08 31.09 -7.26
CA THR A 248 -6.90 31.39 -6.07
C THR A 248 -7.50 30.09 -5.57
N ASP A 249 -8.05 30.08 -4.36
CA ASP A 249 -8.58 28.85 -3.76
C ASP A 249 -9.73 28.26 -4.57
N ASN A 250 -10.42 29.08 -5.36
CA ASN A 250 -11.60 28.69 -6.16
C ASN A 250 -12.70 28.01 -5.30
N ALA A 251 -12.73 28.32 -4.00
CA ALA A 251 -13.66 27.81 -3.02
C ALA A 251 -14.44 28.95 -2.34
N MET A 252 -15.61 28.62 -1.78
CA MET A 252 -16.43 29.58 -1.01
C MET A 252 -15.73 29.99 0.29
N THR A 253 -15.10 29.02 0.96
CA THR A 253 -14.30 29.24 2.16
C THR A 253 -12.83 29.08 1.78
N PRO A 254 -11.97 30.08 2.07
CA PRO A 254 -10.54 29.95 1.82
C PRO A 254 -9.92 28.76 2.57
N ASP A 255 -9.23 27.89 1.85
CA ASP A 255 -8.59 26.67 2.35
C ASP A 255 -7.09 26.59 2.00
N ASP A 256 -6.56 27.63 1.34
CA ASP A 256 -5.19 27.71 0.85
C ASP A 256 -4.83 26.71 -0.28
N TYR A 257 -5.82 26.09 -0.93
CA TYR A 257 -5.58 25.21 -2.09
C TYR A 257 -4.87 25.92 -3.26
N ARG A 258 -4.83 27.26 -3.28
CA ARG A 258 -4.01 28.04 -4.23
C ARG A 258 -2.50 27.74 -4.23
N PHE A 259 -1.98 27.02 -3.23
CA PHE A 259 -0.59 26.57 -3.19
C PHE A 259 -0.37 25.12 -3.69
N HIS A 260 -1.40 24.45 -4.23
CA HIS A 260 -1.36 23.01 -4.57
C HIS A 260 -0.32 22.60 -5.61
N ASP A 261 0.19 23.51 -6.45
CA ASP A 261 1.17 23.17 -7.49
C ASP A 261 2.44 22.50 -6.95
N VAL A 262 2.77 22.68 -5.66
CA VAL A 262 3.85 21.93 -5.00
C VAL A 262 3.66 20.42 -5.00
N PHE A 263 2.41 19.92 -5.09
CA PHE A 263 2.12 18.51 -5.22
C PHE A 263 2.60 17.97 -6.58
N HIS A 264 2.35 18.71 -7.66
CA HIS A 264 2.82 18.34 -9.01
C HIS A 264 4.35 18.33 -9.07
N TYR A 265 5.02 19.30 -8.43
CA TYR A 265 6.48 19.29 -8.33
C TYR A 265 6.99 18.13 -7.48
N ALA A 266 6.30 17.73 -6.42
CA ALA A 266 6.62 16.53 -5.67
C ALA A 266 6.52 15.28 -6.55
N TYR A 267 5.49 15.17 -7.40
CA TYR A 267 5.34 14.02 -8.30
C TYR A 267 6.47 13.97 -9.34
N VAL A 268 6.91 15.11 -9.87
CA VAL A 268 8.11 15.14 -10.73
C VAL A 268 9.36 14.68 -9.97
N ALA A 269 9.60 15.26 -8.79
CA ALA A 269 10.78 15.03 -7.99
C ALA A 269 10.89 13.56 -7.54
N ILE A 270 9.81 13.02 -6.97
CA ILE A 270 9.81 11.69 -6.34
C ILE A 270 9.38 10.59 -7.31
N LEU A 271 8.33 10.79 -8.12
CA LEU A 271 7.83 9.73 -9.02
C LEU A 271 8.54 9.75 -10.37
N GLY A 272 8.97 10.93 -10.84
CA GLY A 272 9.37 11.11 -12.23
C GLY A 272 8.18 11.21 -13.18
N TRP A 273 7.01 11.59 -12.65
CA TRP A 273 5.74 11.61 -13.37
C TRP A 273 4.97 12.88 -13.02
N SER A 274 4.48 13.60 -14.04
CA SER A 274 3.50 14.69 -13.89
C SER A 274 3.06 15.17 -15.29
N PRO A 275 1.97 14.65 -15.86
CA PRO A 275 1.36 15.23 -17.07
C PRO A 275 1.03 16.73 -16.93
N VAL A 276 0.68 17.21 -15.73
CA VAL A 276 0.45 18.63 -15.45
C VAL A 276 1.74 19.44 -15.66
N THR A 277 2.84 19.03 -15.03
CA THR A 277 4.13 19.72 -15.16
C THR A 277 4.69 19.61 -16.57
N ARG A 278 4.52 18.46 -17.25
CA ARG A 278 4.86 18.32 -18.67
C ARG A 278 4.14 19.35 -19.53
N SER A 279 2.84 19.56 -19.29
CA SER A 279 2.06 20.56 -20.02
C SER A 279 2.55 21.98 -19.70
N LEU A 280 2.79 22.28 -18.41
CA LEU A 280 3.26 23.58 -17.93
C LEU A 280 4.59 24.01 -18.58
N PHE A 281 5.55 23.09 -18.66
CA PHE A 281 6.87 23.34 -19.24
C PHE A 281 6.98 22.99 -20.73
N ARG A 282 5.88 22.57 -21.38
CA ARG A 282 5.83 22.14 -22.79
C ARG A 282 6.78 20.96 -23.11
N LEU A 283 6.90 20.02 -22.18
CA LEU A 283 7.77 18.83 -22.22
C LEU A 283 6.99 17.54 -22.53
N LYS A 284 5.94 17.62 -23.34
CA LYS A 284 5.20 16.41 -23.76
C LYS A 284 6.06 15.60 -24.73
N ARG A 285 5.97 14.28 -24.67
CA ARG A 285 6.85 13.35 -25.39
C ARG A 285 6.44 13.20 -26.86
N LYS A 286 6.54 14.28 -27.63
CA LYS A 286 6.08 14.38 -29.04
C LYS A 286 6.75 13.38 -29.97
N SER A 287 7.98 12.96 -29.67
CA SER A 287 8.69 11.89 -30.37
C SER A 287 7.99 10.53 -30.27
N ARG A 288 7.12 10.32 -29.27
CA ARG A 288 6.33 9.10 -29.04
C ARG A 288 4.82 9.43 -29.00
N PRO A 289 4.14 9.56 -30.17
CA PRO A 289 2.75 10.05 -30.24
C PRO A 289 1.74 9.31 -29.37
N LYS A 290 1.87 7.97 -29.24
CA LYS A 290 0.98 7.17 -28.37
C LYS A 290 1.17 7.49 -26.90
N ILE A 291 2.40 7.79 -26.47
CA ILE A 291 2.69 8.16 -25.09
C ILE A 291 2.23 9.60 -24.82
N ASP A 292 2.50 10.52 -25.76
CA ASP A 292 2.00 11.89 -25.69
C ASP A 292 0.46 11.93 -25.53
N GLU A 293 -0.27 11.13 -26.31
CA GLU A 293 -1.72 11.04 -26.21
C GLU A 293 -2.20 10.39 -24.91
N ALA A 294 -1.66 9.23 -24.54
CA ALA A 294 -2.19 8.43 -23.44
C ALA A 294 -1.68 8.84 -22.05
N GLN A 295 -0.39 9.21 -21.94
CA GLN A 295 0.31 9.46 -20.67
C GLN A 295 0.53 10.95 -20.40
N ASP A 296 0.67 11.78 -21.44
CA ASP A 296 0.85 13.24 -21.31
C ASP A 296 -0.40 14.04 -21.70
N GLY A 297 -1.46 13.34 -22.10
CA GLY A 297 -2.71 13.90 -22.61
C GLY A 297 -3.61 14.48 -21.52
N ALA A 298 -4.72 15.09 -21.95
CA ALA A 298 -5.66 15.76 -21.05
C ALA A 298 -6.22 14.83 -19.96
N ARG A 299 -6.50 13.57 -20.30
CA ARG A 299 -7.02 12.60 -19.32
C ARG A 299 -6.00 12.30 -18.21
N ALA A 300 -4.72 12.16 -18.56
CA ALA A 300 -3.67 11.93 -17.58
C ALA A 300 -3.51 13.13 -16.63
N ALA A 301 -3.55 14.36 -17.17
CA ALA A 301 -3.53 15.58 -16.38
C ALA A 301 -4.74 15.67 -15.43
N LEU A 302 -5.96 15.38 -15.91
CA LEU A 302 -7.16 15.35 -15.07
C LEU A 302 -7.08 14.32 -13.94
N ILE A 303 -6.42 13.17 -14.17
CA ILE A 303 -6.19 12.17 -13.12
C ILE A 303 -5.22 12.70 -12.07
N GLU A 304 -4.10 13.32 -12.48
CA GLU A 304 -3.14 13.94 -11.56
C GLU A 304 -3.80 15.04 -10.69
N GLU A 305 -4.54 15.95 -11.32
CA GLU A 305 -5.32 17.00 -10.64
C GLU A 305 -6.37 16.41 -9.69
N GLY A 306 -7.05 15.35 -10.13
CA GLY A 306 -8.01 14.61 -9.32
C GLY A 306 -7.39 13.98 -8.08
N ILE A 307 -6.18 13.42 -8.21
CA ILE A 307 -5.40 12.89 -7.07
C ILE A 307 -5.04 14.03 -6.11
N ALA A 308 -4.47 15.13 -6.62
CA ALA A 308 -4.10 16.28 -5.78
C ALA A 308 -5.30 16.83 -4.99
N THR A 309 -6.44 17.01 -5.66
CA THR A 309 -7.68 17.51 -5.05
C THR A 309 -8.25 16.54 -4.03
N TRP A 310 -8.27 15.24 -4.36
CA TRP A 310 -8.83 14.21 -3.49
C TRP A 310 -7.99 14.01 -2.23
N ILE A 311 -6.65 13.93 -2.36
CA ILE A 311 -5.74 13.84 -1.20
C ILE A 311 -5.87 15.10 -0.35
N PHE A 312 -6.04 16.28 -0.95
CA PHE A 312 -6.24 17.52 -0.21
C PHE A 312 -7.46 17.47 0.71
N GLY A 313 -8.59 16.95 0.23
CA GLY A 313 -9.77 16.74 1.07
C GLY A 313 -9.51 15.80 2.25
N GLN A 314 -8.71 14.76 2.08
CA GLN A 314 -8.30 13.88 3.18
C GLN A 314 -7.32 14.56 4.14
N ALA A 315 -6.38 15.32 3.59
CA ALA A 315 -5.32 16.00 4.33
C ALA A 315 -5.88 17.07 5.27
N MET A 316 -6.97 17.75 4.89
CA MET A 316 -7.65 18.73 5.75
C MET A 316 -8.11 18.14 7.09
N GLU A 317 -8.59 16.90 7.09
CA GLU A 317 -9.05 16.18 8.29
C GLU A 317 -7.88 15.57 9.10
N MET A 318 -6.66 15.63 8.57
CA MET A 318 -5.46 14.98 9.10
C MET A 318 -4.32 15.97 9.36
N ASP A 319 -4.65 17.23 9.66
CA ASP A 319 -3.69 18.31 9.90
C ASP A 319 -2.61 18.41 8.81
N PHE A 320 -3.01 18.15 7.56
CA PHE A 320 -2.14 18.15 6.38
C PHE A 320 -0.94 17.22 6.52
N PHE A 321 -1.15 16.05 7.15
CA PHE A 321 -0.13 15.03 7.42
C PHE A 321 1.05 15.58 8.23
N GLN A 322 0.78 16.54 9.13
CA GLN A 322 1.80 17.01 10.05
C GLN A 322 2.30 15.84 10.90
N ASP A 323 3.61 15.80 11.13
CA ASP A 323 4.33 14.83 11.96
C ASP A 323 4.28 13.35 11.50
N LEU A 324 3.55 13.03 10.42
CA LEU A 324 3.56 11.69 9.82
C LEU A 324 4.91 11.38 9.18
N LYS A 325 5.40 10.17 9.44
CA LYS A 325 6.65 9.63 8.90
C LYS A 325 6.39 8.63 7.79
N ALA A 326 7.44 8.25 7.07
CA ALA A 326 7.40 7.15 6.13
C ALA A 326 6.87 5.88 6.81
N GLY A 327 5.90 5.22 6.17
CA GLY A 327 5.18 4.06 6.68
C GLY A 327 3.89 4.38 7.43
N GLU A 328 3.62 5.65 7.78
CA GLU A 328 2.49 6.05 8.63
C GLU A 328 1.29 6.62 7.85
N LEU A 329 1.43 6.94 6.56
CA LEU A 329 0.30 7.40 5.75
C LEU A 329 -0.76 6.29 5.64
N PRO A 330 -2.07 6.59 5.75
CA PRO A 330 -3.11 5.57 5.69
C PRO A 330 -3.00 4.73 4.43
N PHE A 331 -2.99 3.40 4.59
CA PHE A 331 -2.77 2.51 3.45
C PHE A 331 -3.93 2.58 2.44
N ASP A 332 -5.16 2.76 2.92
CA ASP A 332 -6.32 2.94 2.04
C ASP A 332 -6.18 4.20 1.18
N LEU A 333 -5.57 5.27 1.70
CA LEU A 333 -5.28 6.44 0.88
C LEU A 333 -4.41 6.07 -0.33
N LEU A 334 -3.33 5.32 -0.11
CA LEU A 334 -2.42 4.86 -1.16
C LEU A 334 -3.08 3.84 -2.11
N LYS A 335 -3.95 2.96 -1.62
CA LYS A 335 -4.73 2.04 -2.45
C LYS A 335 -5.63 2.82 -3.41
N GLN A 336 -6.30 3.86 -2.93
CA GLN A 336 -7.11 4.73 -3.78
C GLN A 336 -6.26 5.47 -4.82
N VAL A 337 -5.10 6.02 -4.45
CA VAL A 337 -4.16 6.62 -5.44
C VAL A 337 -3.81 5.62 -6.54
N ARG A 338 -3.49 4.37 -6.19
CA ARG A 338 -3.22 3.31 -7.16
C ARG A 338 -4.40 3.04 -8.10
N GLN A 339 -5.63 3.13 -7.60
CA GLN A 339 -6.83 3.00 -8.44
C GLN A 339 -6.97 4.16 -9.43
N PHE A 340 -6.66 5.40 -9.03
CA PHE A 340 -6.69 6.56 -9.91
C PHE A 340 -5.69 6.42 -11.07
N VAL A 341 -4.47 5.96 -10.79
CA VAL A 341 -3.41 5.86 -11.80
C VAL A 341 -3.42 4.56 -12.61
N ARG A 342 -4.43 3.71 -12.44
CA ARG A 342 -4.54 2.46 -13.19
C ARG A 342 -4.58 2.72 -14.71
N GLY A 343 -3.70 2.05 -15.45
CA GLY A 343 -3.50 2.23 -16.89
C GLY A 343 -2.53 3.36 -17.26
N TYR A 344 -1.95 4.05 -16.28
CA TYR A 344 -0.90 5.06 -16.47
C TYR A 344 0.46 4.54 -16.03
N GLU A 345 1.54 5.14 -16.53
CA GLU A 345 2.90 4.72 -16.17
C GLU A 345 3.17 4.80 -14.67
N ALA A 346 2.52 5.75 -13.98
CA ALA A 346 2.60 5.92 -12.53
C ALA A 346 1.94 4.79 -11.71
N GLU A 347 1.18 3.88 -12.33
CA GLU A 347 0.74 2.62 -11.72
C GLU A 347 1.95 1.75 -11.30
N ASN A 348 3.06 1.87 -12.03
CA ASN A 348 4.29 1.11 -11.74
C ASN A 348 5.12 1.73 -10.61
N CYS A 349 4.69 2.87 -10.05
CA CYS A 349 5.33 3.43 -8.85
C CYS A 349 4.83 2.67 -7.61
N PRO A 350 5.73 2.14 -6.77
CA PRO A 350 5.33 1.44 -5.56
C PRO A 350 4.66 2.40 -4.57
N THR A 351 3.78 1.89 -3.70
CA THR A 351 3.02 2.77 -2.79
C THR A 351 3.90 3.52 -1.81
N TRP A 352 5.04 2.96 -1.38
CA TRP A 352 6.02 3.70 -0.55
C TRP A 352 6.60 4.93 -1.26
N LEU A 353 6.71 4.90 -2.60
CA LEU A 353 7.22 6.03 -3.38
C LEU A 353 6.16 7.12 -3.55
N TRP A 354 4.89 6.71 -3.71
CA TRP A 354 3.75 7.62 -3.64
C TRP A 354 3.65 8.31 -2.28
N GLU A 355 3.83 7.57 -1.18
CA GLU A 355 3.87 8.16 0.16
C GLU A 355 4.96 9.22 0.28
N GLU A 356 6.19 8.95 -0.19
CA GLU A 356 7.27 9.93 -0.18
C GLU A 356 6.89 11.21 -0.95
N ALA A 357 6.27 11.06 -2.12
CA ALA A 357 5.85 12.19 -2.95
C ALA A 357 4.79 13.03 -2.23
N ILE A 358 3.79 12.38 -1.63
CA ILE A 358 2.73 13.03 -0.87
C ILE A 358 3.32 13.77 0.33
N LEU A 359 4.08 13.08 1.20
CA LEU A 359 4.61 13.69 2.41
C LEU A 359 5.54 14.88 2.13
N GLN A 360 6.41 14.78 1.11
CA GLN A 360 7.28 15.90 0.72
C GLN A 360 6.48 17.07 0.10
N GLY A 361 5.48 16.78 -0.73
CA GLY A 361 4.57 17.81 -1.26
C GLY A 361 3.82 18.55 -0.14
N TYR A 362 3.31 17.82 0.86
CA TYR A 362 2.63 18.42 2.01
C TYR A 362 3.55 19.18 2.95
N ALA A 363 4.82 18.77 3.08
CA ALA A 363 5.81 19.58 3.80
C ALA A 363 6.00 20.95 3.13
N ALA A 364 6.15 20.99 1.80
CA ALA A 364 6.23 22.24 1.05
C ALA A 364 4.93 23.06 1.12
N PHE A 365 3.78 22.40 1.03
CA PHE A 365 2.47 23.05 1.15
C PHE A 365 2.30 23.72 2.52
N ARG A 366 2.59 23.02 3.62
CA ARG A 366 2.50 23.58 4.98
C ARG A 366 3.40 24.80 5.15
N TYR A 367 4.62 24.74 4.62
CA TYR A 367 5.54 25.89 4.62
C TYR A 367 4.94 27.10 3.90
N LEU A 368 4.38 26.91 2.70
CA LEU A 368 3.75 28.01 1.95
C LEU A 368 2.49 28.55 2.64
N ARG A 369 1.72 27.67 3.30
CA ARG A 369 0.54 28.08 4.08
C ARG A 369 0.92 28.98 5.25
N GLU A 370 2.07 28.74 5.88
CA GLU A 370 2.57 29.55 6.98
C GLU A 370 3.22 30.85 6.47
N HIS A 371 4.19 30.73 5.56
CA HIS A 371 5.05 31.85 5.17
C HIS A 371 4.51 32.67 3.98
N ARG A 372 3.50 32.16 3.27
CA ARG A 372 2.85 32.78 2.10
C ARG A 372 3.77 33.02 0.90
N ARG A 373 5.01 32.53 0.97
CA ARG A 373 6.04 32.57 -0.07
C ARG A 373 7.16 31.58 0.24
N GLY A 374 7.90 31.17 -0.78
CA GLY A 374 9.07 30.29 -0.66
C GLY A 374 9.68 29.95 -2.01
N THR A 375 10.89 29.39 -1.98
CA THR A 375 11.55 28.82 -3.15
C THR A 375 11.49 27.29 -3.02
N VAL A 376 10.70 26.66 -3.88
CA VAL A 376 10.63 25.20 -4.01
C VAL A 376 11.81 24.73 -4.84
N ILE A 377 12.56 23.78 -4.32
CA ILE A 377 13.72 23.18 -4.96
C ILE A 377 13.44 21.71 -5.19
N LEU A 378 13.36 21.34 -6.47
CA LEU A 378 13.23 19.97 -6.94
C LEU A 378 14.60 19.42 -7.29
N ASP A 379 14.91 18.24 -6.77
CA ASP A 379 16.06 17.40 -7.13
C ASP A 379 15.54 15.97 -7.36
N ALA A 380 15.24 15.65 -8.62
CA ALA A 380 14.68 14.36 -8.98
C ALA A 380 15.71 13.23 -8.86
N VAL A 381 17.00 13.52 -9.10
CA VAL A 381 18.07 12.51 -9.01
C VAL A 381 18.11 11.92 -7.62
N GLU A 382 17.98 12.79 -6.61
CA GLU A 382 17.97 12.42 -5.21
C GLU A 382 16.56 12.15 -4.65
N ARG A 383 15.53 12.25 -5.50
CA ARG A 383 14.11 12.04 -5.14
C ARG A 383 13.65 12.96 -4.00
N ARG A 384 14.02 14.24 -4.10
CA ARG A 384 13.79 15.27 -3.08
C ARG A 384 13.04 16.50 -3.60
N LEU A 385 12.11 16.98 -2.79
CA LEU A 385 11.48 18.28 -2.88
C LEU A 385 11.72 19.04 -1.56
N ASN A 386 12.47 20.13 -1.64
CA ASN A 386 12.75 21.01 -0.51
C ASN A 386 12.10 22.36 -0.72
N ILE A 387 11.97 23.12 0.37
CA ILE A 387 11.52 24.51 0.31
C ILE A 387 12.37 25.38 1.24
N GLU A 388 12.74 26.55 0.75
CA GLU A 388 13.54 27.54 1.49
C GLU A 388 12.89 28.93 1.45
N PRO A 389 13.25 29.85 2.35
CA PRO A 389 12.78 31.22 2.30
C PRO A 389 13.10 31.89 0.96
N LEU A 390 12.09 32.55 0.38
CA LEU A 390 12.28 33.33 -0.84
C LEU A 390 13.04 34.61 -0.52
N THR A 391 14.33 34.66 -0.87
CA THR A 391 15.23 35.82 -0.69
C THR A 391 14.79 37.05 -1.47
#